data_AF-A0A2R6PUH1-F1
#
_entry.id   AF-A0A2R6PUH1-F1
#
_cell.length_a   1.000
_cell.length_b   1.000
_cell.length_c   1.000
_cell.angle_alpha   90.00
_cell.angle_beta   90.00
_cell.angle_gamma   90.00
#
_symmetry.space_group_name_H-M   'P 1'
#
loop_
_entity.id
_entity.type
_entity.pdbx_description
1 polymer ?
#
loop_
_entity_poly.entity_id
_entity_poly.type
_entity_poly.pdbx_seq_one_letter_code
_entity_poly.pdbx_strand_id
1 'polypeptide(L)'
;MQGCECKQDLRNLRIEREREREREREMGTMRAMVCMFLFVSLSHLTQGNQDTEGYAAKRTLVQEEQHAHEVHCSRERSRAASKIIEEYLMPFLEQEQYQISSTCRLHPDHDIFRDQEQNKIHVDVNEWRCGYCKKIFRAENFLDQHFDSRHYNLLNVSHSKCLADLCGALHCDLWLDSNSKFRKTKCNPAAAARNRHYCESLADSCFPVSQ
;
A
#
# COMPACT_ATOMS: atom_id res chain seq x y z
N MET A 1 0.67 23.79 -24.32
CA MET A 1 -0.31 23.34 -23.30
C MET A 1 -0.40 21.83 -23.40
N GLN A 2 0.49 21.10 -22.74
CA GLN A 2 0.55 19.64 -22.75
C GLN A 2 1.27 19.27 -21.46
N GLY A 3 0.68 18.41 -20.64
CA GLY A 3 1.24 18.00 -19.35
C GLY A 3 0.35 18.31 -18.17
N CYS A 4 -0.76 17.57 -18.06
CA CYS A 4 -1.45 17.22 -16.82
C CYS A 4 -2.46 16.08 -17.11
N GLU A 5 -2.07 15.03 -17.85
CA GLU A 5 -3.00 14.00 -18.32
C GLU A 5 -2.96 12.66 -17.57
N CYS A 6 -2.16 12.49 -16.51
CA CYS A 6 -2.16 11.22 -15.76
C CYS A 6 -3.56 10.82 -15.21
N LYS A 7 -4.40 11.78 -14.82
CA LYS A 7 -5.78 11.51 -14.36
C LYS A 7 -6.77 11.28 -15.51
N GLN A 8 -6.50 11.84 -16.69
CA GLN A 8 -7.35 11.68 -17.88
C GLN A 8 -7.05 10.33 -18.55
N ASP A 9 -5.79 9.95 -18.60
CA ASP A 9 -5.32 8.66 -19.12
C ASP A 9 -5.81 7.49 -18.26
N LEU A 10 -5.75 7.60 -16.92
CA LEU A 10 -6.34 6.61 -16.01
C LEU A 10 -7.87 6.51 -16.13
N ARG A 11 -8.56 7.61 -16.47
CA ARG A 11 -10.02 7.62 -16.72
C ARG A 11 -10.37 6.99 -18.07
N ASN A 12 -9.56 7.21 -19.11
CA ASN A 12 -9.75 6.60 -20.42
C ASN A 12 -9.47 5.08 -20.36
N LEU A 13 -8.43 4.66 -19.64
CA LEU A 13 -8.15 3.25 -19.29
C LEU A 13 -9.27 2.57 -18.48
N ARG A 14 -10.11 3.33 -17.76
CA ARG A 14 -11.30 2.81 -17.07
C ARG A 14 -12.44 2.52 -18.05
N ILE A 15 -12.68 3.42 -19.02
CA ILE A 15 -13.76 3.28 -20.00
C ILE A 15 -13.47 2.14 -20.99
N GLU A 16 -12.21 1.95 -21.41
CA GLU A 16 -11.83 0.85 -22.29
C GLU A 16 -11.94 -0.51 -21.59
N ARG A 17 -11.57 -0.59 -20.31
CA ARG A 17 -11.66 -1.84 -19.53
C ARG A 17 -13.09 -2.22 -19.11
N GLU A 18 -14.00 -1.26 -18.90
CA GLU A 18 -15.42 -1.58 -18.69
C GLU A 18 -16.02 -2.31 -19.91
N ARG A 19 -15.60 -1.94 -21.13
CA ARG A 19 -16.01 -2.58 -22.39
C ARG A 19 -15.38 -3.97 -22.62
N GLU A 20 -14.19 -4.21 -22.08
CA GLU A 20 -13.54 -5.53 -22.16
C GLU A 20 -14.14 -6.53 -21.16
N ARG A 21 -14.45 -6.08 -19.94
CA ARG A 21 -15.12 -6.91 -18.92
C ARG A 21 -16.52 -7.39 -19.34
N GLU A 22 -17.25 -6.59 -20.11
CA GLU A 22 -18.54 -7.01 -20.67
C GLU A 22 -18.37 -8.16 -21.68
N ARG A 23 -17.33 -8.09 -22.53
CA ARG A 23 -17.00 -9.16 -23.50
C ARG A 23 -16.51 -10.44 -22.82
N GLU A 24 -15.78 -10.33 -21.72
CA GLU A 24 -15.28 -11.49 -20.98
C GLU A 24 -16.36 -12.21 -20.15
N ARG A 25 -17.38 -11.50 -19.65
CA ARG A 25 -18.54 -12.11 -18.96
C ARG A 25 -19.36 -13.00 -19.90
N GLU A 26 -19.48 -12.62 -21.16
CA GLU A 26 -20.13 -13.42 -22.20
C GLU A 26 -19.38 -14.74 -22.46
N MET A 27 -18.04 -14.74 -22.36
CA MET A 27 -17.21 -15.95 -22.54
C MET A 27 -17.06 -16.83 -21.28
N GLY A 28 -17.12 -16.24 -20.08
CA GLY A 28 -16.94 -16.95 -18.80
C GLY A 28 -18.11 -17.87 -18.43
N THR A 29 -19.33 -17.49 -18.81
CA THR A 29 -20.55 -18.29 -18.58
C THR A 29 -20.49 -19.65 -19.28
N MET A 30 -19.73 -19.75 -20.39
CA MET A 30 -19.56 -20.96 -21.17
C MET A 30 -18.50 -21.93 -20.58
N ARG A 31 -17.53 -21.41 -19.81
CA ARG A 31 -16.43 -22.22 -19.21
C ARG A 31 -16.81 -22.83 -17.85
N ALA A 32 -17.67 -22.16 -17.08
CA ALA A 32 -18.10 -22.62 -15.75
C ALA A 32 -18.89 -23.95 -15.77
N MET A 33 -19.59 -24.26 -16.88
CA MET A 33 -20.32 -25.53 -17.01
C MET A 33 -19.39 -26.75 -17.13
N VAL A 34 -18.16 -26.59 -17.60
CA VAL A 34 -17.23 -27.70 -17.87
C VAL A 34 -16.46 -28.13 -16.62
N CYS A 35 -16.16 -27.20 -15.69
CA CYS A 35 -15.31 -27.48 -14.53
C CYS A 35 -16.04 -28.18 -13.37
N MET A 36 -17.37 -28.09 -13.27
CA MET A 36 -18.14 -28.73 -12.19
C MET A 36 -18.12 -30.27 -12.24
N PHE A 37 -17.72 -30.87 -13.37
CA PHE A 37 -17.67 -32.33 -13.53
C PHE A 37 -16.39 -33.01 -13.00
N LEU A 38 -15.31 -32.28 -12.67
CA LEU A 38 -13.99 -32.89 -12.38
C LEU A 38 -13.60 -32.95 -10.89
N PHE A 39 -14.32 -32.26 -9.99
CA PHE A 39 -13.92 -32.12 -8.58
C PHE A 39 -14.43 -33.22 -7.63
N VAL A 40 -15.14 -34.24 -8.11
CA VAL A 40 -15.79 -35.25 -7.25
C VAL A 40 -14.86 -36.40 -6.83
N SER A 41 -13.58 -36.43 -7.25
CA SER A 41 -12.79 -37.68 -7.16
C SER A 41 -11.50 -37.66 -6.35
N LEU A 42 -11.18 -36.66 -5.52
CA LEU A 42 -9.95 -36.74 -4.72
C LEU A 42 -10.07 -36.13 -3.32
N SER A 43 -10.41 -36.96 -2.34
CA SER A 43 -10.26 -36.68 -0.90
C SER A 43 -10.04 -38.00 -0.17
N HIS A 44 -8.86 -38.19 0.45
CA HIS A 44 -8.54 -38.98 1.66
C HIS A 44 -7.00 -38.95 1.84
N LEU A 45 -6.47 -38.14 2.76
CA LEU A 45 -6.08 -38.43 4.17
C LEU A 45 -4.71 -39.13 4.31
N THR A 46 -3.77 -38.52 5.04
CA THR A 46 -3.19 -39.03 6.31
C THR A 46 -2.01 -38.17 6.81
N GLN A 47 -1.82 -38.22 8.13
CA GLN A 47 -1.00 -37.41 9.03
C GLN A 47 0.15 -38.27 9.58
N GLY A 48 1.29 -37.67 9.99
CA GLY A 48 2.30 -38.35 10.82
C GLY A 48 3.59 -37.54 11.02
N ASN A 49 4.12 -37.52 12.25
CA ASN A 49 5.00 -36.51 12.86
C ASN A 49 6.36 -37.09 13.35
N GLN A 50 7.38 -36.24 13.58
CA GLN A 50 8.37 -36.19 14.71
C GLN A 50 9.84 -35.79 14.36
N ASP A 51 10.27 -34.65 14.93
CA ASP A 51 11.47 -34.27 15.75
C ASP A 51 12.87 -34.90 15.46
N THR A 52 14.02 -34.19 15.47
CA THR A 52 14.75 -33.71 16.68
C THR A 52 15.96 -32.76 16.36
N GLU A 53 16.08 -31.68 17.17
CA GLU A 53 17.23 -31.02 17.86
C GLU A 53 18.61 -30.54 17.27
N GLY A 54 19.03 -29.34 17.77
CA GLY A 54 20.42 -28.89 18.05
C GLY A 54 20.97 -27.78 17.13
N TYR A 55 21.63 -26.67 17.53
CA TYR A 55 22.23 -26.19 18.78
C TYR A 55 22.45 -24.65 18.70
N ALA A 56 22.71 -24.04 19.85
CA ALA A 56 22.81 -22.61 20.15
C ALA A 56 24.01 -21.86 19.54
N ALA A 57 23.94 -20.52 19.44
CA ALA A 57 24.55 -19.60 20.41
C ALA A 57 24.65 -18.13 19.95
N LYS A 58 24.44 -17.24 20.94
CA LYS A 58 25.15 -15.98 21.22
C LYS A 58 24.88 -14.78 20.29
N ARG A 59 24.35 -13.68 20.86
CA ARG A 59 25.07 -12.39 21.02
C ARG A 59 24.44 -11.57 22.16
N THR A 60 25.21 -11.39 23.22
CA THR A 60 25.09 -10.24 24.13
C THR A 60 25.88 -9.11 23.49
N LEU A 61 25.31 -7.90 23.38
CA LEU A 61 25.92 -6.65 23.84
C LEU A 61 24.90 -5.51 23.72
N VAL A 62 24.73 -4.84 24.85
CA VAL A 62 23.94 -3.65 25.13
C VAL A 62 24.74 -2.41 24.74
N GLN A 63 24.03 -1.31 24.45
CA GLN A 63 24.51 0.07 24.18
C GLN A 63 25.21 0.22 22.82
N GLU A 64 24.76 1.06 21.89
CA GLU A 64 24.37 2.47 22.00
C GLU A 64 23.42 2.83 20.83
N GLU A 65 22.32 3.54 21.09
CA GLU A 65 21.80 4.64 20.25
C GLU A 65 20.51 5.19 20.89
N GLN A 66 20.67 5.92 22.00
CA GLN A 66 19.66 6.89 22.44
C GLN A 66 19.86 8.20 21.68
N HIS A 67 19.76 8.15 20.35
CA HIS A 67 19.19 9.25 19.58
C HIS A 67 17.82 8.73 19.16
N ALA A 68 16.76 9.26 19.77
CA ALA A 68 15.40 9.00 19.29
C ALA A 68 15.39 9.40 17.81
N HIS A 69 15.42 8.39 16.93
CA HIS A 69 15.50 8.57 15.50
C HIS A 69 14.15 9.11 15.04
N GLU A 70 13.91 10.42 15.19
CA GLU A 70 12.61 11.05 14.92
C GLU A 70 12.18 10.76 13.48
N VAL A 71 11.04 10.10 13.30
CA VAL A 71 10.48 9.80 11.98
C VAL A 71 9.83 11.08 11.45
N HIS A 72 10.52 11.76 10.55
CA HIS A 72 9.97 12.89 9.80
C HIS A 72 9.09 12.40 8.63
N CYS A 73 8.00 11.70 8.94
CA CYS A 73 7.03 11.22 7.95
C CYS A 73 5.61 11.58 8.36
N SER A 74 4.88 12.29 7.50
CA SER A 74 3.47 12.61 7.76
C SER A 74 2.61 11.36 7.57
N ARG A 75 2.09 10.81 8.67
CA ARG A 75 1.25 9.60 8.68
C ARG A 75 0.01 9.74 7.80
N GLU A 76 -0.75 10.84 7.94
CA GLU A 76 -1.97 11.09 7.17
C GLU A 76 -1.68 11.12 5.65
N ARG A 77 -0.63 11.82 5.24
CA ARG A 77 -0.23 11.89 3.83
C ARG A 77 0.30 10.54 3.33
N SER A 78 1.04 9.80 4.16
CA SER A 78 1.49 8.44 3.84
C SER A 78 0.32 7.48 3.64
N ARG A 79 -0.71 7.56 4.50
CA ARG A 79 -1.96 6.80 4.37
C ARG A 79 -2.70 7.16 3.08
N ALA A 80 -2.77 8.45 2.75
CA ALA A 80 -3.37 8.90 1.48
C ALA A 80 -2.60 8.34 0.27
N ALA A 81 -1.28 8.42 0.27
CA ALA A 81 -0.43 7.83 -0.78
C ALA A 81 -0.68 6.33 -0.92
N SER A 82 -0.68 5.58 0.20
CA SER A 82 -0.96 4.14 0.19
C SER A 82 -2.33 3.82 -0.41
N LYS A 83 -3.37 4.56 -0.02
CA LYS A 83 -4.73 4.35 -0.58
C LYS A 83 -4.78 4.62 -2.08
N ILE A 84 -4.11 5.67 -2.56
CA ILE A 84 -4.02 5.96 -4.00
C ILE A 84 -3.30 4.81 -4.73
N ILE A 85 -2.20 4.32 -4.17
CA ILE A 85 -1.44 3.20 -4.75
C ILE A 85 -2.31 1.93 -4.79
N GLU A 86 -2.99 1.62 -3.70
CA GLU A 86 -3.85 0.44 -3.58
C GLU A 86 -5.07 0.52 -4.51
N GLU A 87 -5.67 1.70 -4.69
CA GLU A 87 -6.84 1.88 -5.56
C GLU A 87 -6.47 1.94 -7.04
N TYR A 88 -5.35 2.59 -7.39
CA TYR A 88 -5.02 2.91 -8.79
C TYR A 88 -3.87 2.11 -9.37
N LEU A 89 -2.92 1.60 -8.57
CA LEU A 89 -1.74 0.89 -9.10
C LEU A 89 -1.86 -0.62 -8.89
N MET A 90 -2.13 -1.07 -7.66
CA MET A 90 -2.14 -2.50 -7.32
C MET A 90 -3.06 -3.35 -8.21
N PRO A 91 -4.28 -2.92 -8.60
CA PRO A 91 -5.14 -3.72 -9.47
C PRO A 91 -4.52 -3.99 -10.85
N PHE A 92 -3.69 -3.08 -11.36
CA PHE A 92 -2.97 -3.31 -12.61
C PHE A 92 -1.82 -4.30 -12.43
N LEU A 93 -1.07 -4.17 -11.33
CA LEU A 93 0.05 -5.08 -11.06
C LEU A 93 -0.42 -6.51 -10.85
N GLU A 94 -1.54 -6.68 -10.16
CA GLU A 94 -2.20 -7.98 -10.00
C GLU A 94 -2.67 -8.55 -11.33
N GLN A 95 -3.31 -7.72 -12.16
CA GLN A 95 -3.79 -8.12 -13.50
C GLN A 95 -2.63 -8.58 -14.39
N GLU A 96 -1.53 -7.83 -14.41
CA GLU A 96 -0.34 -8.14 -15.20
C GLU A 96 0.59 -9.15 -14.51
N GLN A 97 0.20 -9.68 -13.34
CA GLN A 97 1.01 -10.58 -12.49
C GLN A 97 2.42 -10.04 -12.22
N TYR A 98 2.56 -8.72 -12.18
CA TYR A 98 3.82 -8.04 -12.02
C TYR A 98 4.26 -8.05 -10.56
N GLN A 99 5.48 -8.52 -10.30
CA GLN A 99 6.09 -8.48 -8.98
C GLN A 99 6.95 -7.22 -8.85
N ILE A 100 6.56 -6.32 -7.95
CA ILE A 100 7.36 -5.13 -7.64
C ILE A 100 8.71 -5.58 -7.08
N SER A 101 9.81 -5.04 -7.60
CA SER A 101 11.15 -5.28 -7.07
C SER A 101 11.25 -4.90 -5.59
N SER A 102 11.97 -5.69 -4.79
CA SER A 102 12.32 -5.36 -3.41
C SER A 102 13.21 -4.12 -3.28
N THR A 103 13.69 -3.52 -4.37
CA THR A 103 14.39 -2.24 -4.37
C THR A 103 13.49 -1.04 -4.67
N CYS A 104 12.28 -1.29 -5.18
CA CYS A 104 11.33 -0.23 -5.55
C CYS A 104 10.79 0.47 -4.31
N ARG A 105 10.63 1.79 -4.39
CA ARG A 105 10.08 2.61 -3.30
C ARG A 105 8.60 2.31 -3.02
N LEU A 106 7.85 1.82 -4.01
CA LEU A 106 6.45 1.42 -3.89
C LEU A 106 6.25 0.01 -3.33
N HIS A 107 7.33 -0.72 -3.02
CA HIS A 107 7.22 -2.06 -2.49
C HIS A 107 6.43 -2.04 -1.16
N PRO A 108 5.42 -2.91 -0.97
CA PRO A 108 4.58 -2.90 0.23
C PRO A 108 5.35 -2.98 1.55
N ASP A 109 6.44 -3.75 1.59
CA ASP A 109 7.29 -3.92 2.78
C ASP A 109 8.09 -2.66 3.13
N HIS A 110 8.16 -1.70 2.21
CA HIS A 110 8.87 -0.45 2.42
C HIS A 110 7.97 0.64 3.00
N ASP A 111 6.66 0.46 3.15
CA ASP A 111 5.82 1.48 3.77
C ASP A 111 6.04 1.48 5.30
N ILE A 112 6.63 2.57 5.80
CA ILE A 112 7.00 2.71 7.23
C ILE A 112 5.82 2.54 8.18
N PHE A 113 4.61 2.92 7.77
CA PHE A 113 3.43 2.83 8.63
C PHE A 113 2.57 1.60 8.34
N ARG A 114 2.93 0.76 7.36
CA ARG A 114 2.11 -0.37 6.87
C ARG A 114 1.58 -1.24 8.00
N ASP A 115 2.47 -1.75 8.85
CA ASP A 115 2.10 -2.65 9.94
C ASP A 115 1.14 -1.97 10.94
N GLN A 116 1.40 -0.71 11.29
CA GLN A 116 0.55 0.03 12.22
C GLN A 116 -0.84 0.32 11.63
N GLU A 117 -0.91 0.67 10.35
CA GLU A 117 -2.19 0.89 9.66
C GLU A 117 -3.00 -0.41 9.56
N GLN A 118 -2.36 -1.55 9.30
CA GLN A 118 -3.00 -2.88 9.32
C GLN A 118 -3.47 -3.32 10.73
N ASN A 119 -2.87 -2.75 11.77
CA ASN A 119 -3.25 -3.00 13.17
C ASN A 119 -4.30 -2.00 13.70
N LYS A 120 -4.99 -1.27 12.82
CA LYS A 120 -6.17 -0.50 13.19
C LYS A 120 -7.43 -1.32 13.03
N ILE A 121 -8.21 -1.42 14.09
CA ILE A 121 -9.48 -2.14 14.07
C ILE A 121 -10.59 -1.12 14.28
N HIS A 122 -11.40 -0.87 13.27
CA HIS A 122 -12.62 -0.06 13.38
C HIS A 122 -13.74 -0.97 13.87
N VAL A 123 -14.18 -0.78 15.12
CA VAL A 123 -15.17 -1.64 15.79
C VAL A 123 -16.58 -1.10 15.58
N ASP A 124 -16.76 0.21 15.74
CA ASP A 124 -18.04 0.93 15.57
C ASP A 124 -17.74 2.40 15.17
N VAL A 125 -18.76 3.19 14.81
CA VAL A 125 -18.67 4.58 14.30
C VAL A 125 -17.70 5.46 15.09
N ASN A 126 -17.69 5.32 16.41
CA ASN A 126 -16.81 6.09 17.31
C ASN A 126 -15.91 5.17 18.14
N GLU A 127 -15.63 3.96 17.67
CA GLU A 127 -14.82 2.98 18.39
C GLU A 127 -13.70 2.42 17.51
N TRP A 128 -12.47 2.82 17.84
CA TRP A 128 -11.24 2.35 17.22
C TRP A 128 -10.42 1.56 18.24
N ARG A 129 -9.88 0.41 17.85
CA ARG A 129 -9.09 -0.46 18.72
C ARG A 129 -7.69 -0.67 18.16
N CYS A 130 -6.70 -0.56 19.04
CA CYS A 130 -5.32 -0.90 18.75
C CYS A 130 -5.15 -2.42 18.60
N GLY A 131 -4.62 -2.88 17.48
CA GLY A 131 -4.33 -4.29 17.19
C GLY A 131 -3.29 -4.91 18.12
N TYR A 132 -2.30 -4.13 18.57
CA TYR A 132 -1.22 -4.63 19.43
C TYR A 132 -1.63 -4.79 20.90
N CYS A 133 -2.22 -3.76 21.50
CA CYS A 133 -2.47 -3.72 22.94
C CYS A 133 -3.96 -3.69 23.33
N LYS A 134 -4.86 -3.78 22.33
CA LYS A 134 -6.33 -3.84 22.49
C LYS A 134 -6.99 -2.64 23.18
N LYS A 135 -6.27 -1.53 23.39
CA LYS A 135 -6.86 -0.27 23.88
C LYS A 135 -7.86 0.29 22.87
N ILE A 136 -8.91 0.91 23.39
CA ILE A 136 -10.02 1.47 22.62
C ILE A 136 -9.95 3.00 22.66
N PHE A 137 -10.29 3.64 21.54
CA PHE A 137 -10.20 5.06 21.28
C PHE A 137 -11.47 5.55 20.60
N ARG A 138 -11.88 6.78 20.91
CA ARG A 138 -13.12 7.38 20.39
C ARG A 138 -13.07 7.81 18.92
N ALA A 139 -11.86 7.90 18.35
CA ALA A 139 -11.64 8.32 16.97
C ALA A 139 -10.24 7.86 16.49
N GLU A 140 -10.07 7.74 15.17
CA GLU A 140 -8.85 7.23 14.55
C GLU A 140 -7.61 8.07 14.90
N ASN A 141 -7.75 9.40 14.97
CA ASN A 141 -6.64 10.30 15.29
C ASN A 141 -6.06 10.06 16.70
N PHE A 142 -6.87 9.66 17.68
CA PHE A 142 -6.37 9.29 19.01
C PHE A 142 -5.64 7.95 18.99
N LEU A 143 -6.05 7.02 18.10
CA LEU A 143 -5.31 5.78 17.87
C LEU A 143 -3.98 6.04 17.15
N ASP A 144 -3.94 6.96 16.18
CA ASP A 144 -2.71 7.40 15.51
C ASP A 144 -1.71 7.97 16.52
N GLN A 145 -2.15 8.91 17.37
CA GLN A 145 -1.32 9.46 18.45
C GLN A 145 -0.84 8.38 19.43
N HIS A 146 -1.67 7.37 19.70
CA HIS A 146 -1.27 6.23 20.52
C HIS A 146 -0.18 5.40 19.84
N PHE A 147 -0.23 5.19 18.53
CA PHE A 147 0.86 4.51 17.82
C PHE A 147 2.17 5.30 17.89
N ASP A 148 2.12 6.60 17.65
CA ASP A 148 3.30 7.48 17.68
C ASP A 148 3.99 7.50 19.06
N SER A 149 3.21 7.38 20.14
CA SER A 149 3.74 7.47 21.51
C SER A 149 4.03 6.13 22.18
N ARG A 150 3.29 5.06 21.84
CA ARG A 150 3.33 3.76 22.56
C ARG A 150 3.81 2.59 21.73
N HIS A 151 3.78 2.71 20.40
CA HIS A 151 4.20 1.66 19.46
C HIS A 151 5.21 2.15 18.44
N TYR A 152 5.89 3.26 18.74
CA TYR A 152 6.95 3.83 17.91
C TYR A 152 8.05 2.81 17.58
N ASN A 153 8.43 2.01 18.56
CA ASN A 153 9.47 1.00 18.48
C ASN A 153 9.14 -0.18 17.54
N LEU A 154 7.92 -0.27 17.03
CA LEU A 154 7.52 -1.28 16.04
C LEU A 154 7.78 -0.81 14.59
N LEU A 155 8.18 0.45 14.38
CA LEU A 155 8.53 0.97 13.05
C LEU A 155 9.91 0.45 12.61
N ASN A 156 10.00 -0.03 11.37
CA ASN A 156 11.27 -0.41 10.75
C ASN A 156 11.94 0.80 10.07
N VAL A 157 12.44 1.74 10.88
CA VAL A 157 12.93 3.03 10.38
C VAL A 157 14.15 2.90 9.44
N SER A 158 14.96 1.85 9.58
CA SER A 158 16.19 1.67 8.79
C SER A 158 15.93 1.26 7.33
N HIS A 159 14.93 0.41 7.08
CA HIS A 159 14.65 -0.14 5.74
C HIS A 159 13.41 0.46 5.10
N SER A 160 12.46 0.97 5.88
CA SER A 160 11.24 1.55 5.35
C SER A 160 11.47 2.94 4.74
N LYS A 161 10.48 3.36 3.96
CA LYS A 161 10.38 4.62 3.21
C LYS A 161 9.08 5.32 3.62
N CYS A 162 9.13 6.63 3.65
CA CYS A 162 7.95 7.45 3.86
C CYS A 162 7.16 7.56 2.55
N LEU A 163 5.94 7.03 2.48
CA LEU A 163 5.12 7.20 1.27
C LEU A 163 4.61 8.64 1.10
N ALA A 164 4.61 9.45 2.15
CA ALA A 164 4.25 10.87 2.05
C ALA A 164 5.19 11.66 1.11
N ASP A 165 6.42 11.18 0.89
CA ASP A 165 7.35 11.74 -0.09
C ASP A 165 6.77 11.69 -1.52
N LEU A 166 5.89 10.73 -1.78
CA LEU A 166 5.25 10.53 -3.09
C LEU A 166 4.11 11.52 -3.34
N CYS A 167 3.65 12.24 -2.31
CA CYS A 167 2.44 13.05 -2.39
C CYS A 167 2.52 14.22 -3.37
N GLY A 168 3.72 14.69 -3.72
CA GLY A 168 3.89 15.64 -4.81
C GLY A 168 3.41 15.08 -6.15
N ALA A 169 3.80 13.85 -6.47
CA ALA A 169 3.41 13.17 -7.72
C ALA A 169 1.99 12.58 -7.64
N LEU A 170 1.60 12.01 -6.49
CA LEU A 170 0.29 11.38 -6.30
C LEU A 170 -0.84 12.39 -5.98
N HIS A 171 -0.51 13.66 -5.72
CA HIS A 171 -1.47 14.67 -5.31
C HIS A 171 -2.30 14.27 -4.06
N CYS A 172 -1.66 13.72 -3.02
CA CYS A 172 -2.36 13.25 -1.81
C CYS A 172 -3.27 14.32 -1.17
N ASP A 173 -2.85 15.58 -1.16
CA ASP A 173 -3.61 16.65 -0.53
C ASP A 173 -4.96 16.84 -1.25
N LEU A 174 -4.98 16.64 -2.57
CA LEU A 174 -6.21 16.63 -3.38
C LEU A 174 -7.12 15.44 -3.04
N TRP A 175 -6.51 14.29 -2.77
CA TRP A 175 -7.22 13.07 -2.39
C TRP A 175 -7.90 13.21 -1.03
N LEU A 176 -7.18 13.76 -0.06
CA LEU A 176 -7.71 14.09 1.29
C LEU A 176 -8.82 15.15 1.21
N ASP A 177 -8.60 16.20 0.40
CA ASP A 177 -9.53 17.32 0.25
C ASP A 177 -10.73 17.00 -0.64
N SER A 178 -10.82 15.83 -1.28
CA SER A 178 -11.96 15.48 -2.15
C SER A 178 -13.31 15.46 -1.40
N ASN A 179 -13.28 15.47 -0.06
CA ASN A 179 -14.44 15.61 0.83
C ASN A 179 -14.75 17.07 1.24
N SER A 180 -13.92 18.04 0.85
CA SER A 180 -14.09 19.47 1.11
C SER A 180 -14.07 20.27 -0.20
N LYS A 181 -14.68 21.46 -0.22
CA LYS A 181 -14.82 22.26 -1.46
C LYS A 181 -13.43 22.63 -2.00
N PHE A 182 -13.01 21.99 -3.10
CA PHE A 182 -11.77 22.26 -3.82
C PHE A 182 -11.53 23.77 -3.97
N ARG A 183 -10.49 24.30 -3.32
CA ARG A 183 -9.97 25.61 -3.67
C ARG A 183 -9.02 25.42 -4.84
N LYS A 184 -9.47 25.77 -6.05
CA LYS A 184 -8.61 25.80 -7.24
C LYS A 184 -7.46 26.79 -6.98
N THR A 185 -6.32 26.27 -6.56
CA THR A 185 -5.08 27.04 -6.44
C THR A 185 -4.43 27.17 -7.81
N LYS A 186 -3.71 28.26 -8.04
CA LYS A 186 -2.99 28.48 -9.28
C LYS A 186 -1.89 27.43 -9.44
N CYS A 187 -1.81 26.78 -10.59
CA CYS A 187 -0.77 25.81 -10.90
C CYS A 187 0.62 26.47 -10.81
N ASN A 188 1.53 25.84 -10.06
CA ASN A 188 2.94 26.20 -10.03
C ASN A 188 3.69 25.35 -11.07
N PRO A 189 4.15 25.93 -12.19
CA PRO A 189 4.78 25.16 -13.26
C PRO A 189 6.09 24.50 -12.82
N ALA A 190 6.85 25.11 -11.91
CA ALA A 190 8.09 24.52 -11.41
C ALA A 190 7.81 23.30 -10.52
N ALA A 191 6.76 23.34 -9.69
CA ALA A 191 6.35 22.20 -8.89
C ALA A 191 5.82 21.06 -9.78
N ALA A 192 5.02 21.38 -10.80
CA ALA A 192 4.52 20.40 -11.76
C ALA A 192 5.66 19.69 -12.51
N ALA A 193 6.66 20.45 -12.98
CA ALA A 193 7.84 19.88 -13.65
C ALA A 193 8.63 18.94 -12.73
N ARG A 194 8.88 19.35 -11.48
CA ARG A 194 9.57 18.49 -10.50
C ARG A 194 8.79 17.21 -10.20
N ASN A 195 7.49 17.32 -9.97
CA ASN A 195 6.65 16.17 -9.65
C ASN A 195 6.54 15.20 -10.83
N ARG A 196 6.51 15.73 -12.06
CA ARG A 196 6.58 14.93 -13.28
C ARG A 196 7.88 14.12 -13.35
N HIS A 197 9.04 14.77 -13.22
CA HIS A 197 10.32 14.06 -13.24
C HIS A 197 10.44 13.02 -12.12
N TYR A 198 9.93 13.35 -10.93
CA TYR A 198 9.89 12.41 -9.82
C TYR A 198 9.03 11.18 -10.14
N CYS A 199 7.86 11.36 -10.76
CA CYS A 199 7.01 10.27 -11.20
C CYS A 199 7.69 9.40 -12.27
N GLU A 200 8.37 10.01 -13.24
CA GLU A 200 9.13 9.30 -14.29
C GLU A 200 10.26 8.46 -13.67
N SER A 201 11.10 9.06 -12.82
CA SER A 201 12.18 8.32 -12.14
C SER A 201 11.67 7.19 -11.24
N LEU A 202 10.53 7.39 -10.57
CA LEU A 202 9.89 6.35 -9.78
C LEU A 202 9.43 5.19 -10.67
N ALA A 203 8.75 5.49 -11.78
CA ALA A 203 8.29 4.50 -12.74
C ALA A 203 9.46 3.69 -13.31
N ASP A 204 10.53 4.36 -13.75
CA ASP A 204 11.71 3.71 -14.31
C ASP A 204 12.39 2.77 -13.29
N SER A 205 12.44 3.17 -12.01
CA SER A 205 13.04 2.36 -10.95
C SER A 205 12.19 1.15 -10.53
N CYS A 206 10.87 1.26 -10.66
CA CYS A 206 9.92 0.25 -10.20
C CYS A 206 9.43 -0.68 -11.31
N PHE A 207 9.46 -0.22 -12.56
CA PHE A 207 8.94 -0.91 -13.75
C PHE A 207 9.94 -0.83 -14.92
N PRO A 208 11.14 -1.43 -14.79
CA PRO A 208 12.11 -1.43 -15.87
C PRO A 208 11.58 -2.18 -17.10
N VAL A 209 11.80 -1.62 -18.30
CA VAL A 209 11.18 -2.07 -19.56
C VAL A 209 11.68 -3.45 -20.03
N SER A 210 12.86 -3.89 -19.58
CA SER A 210 13.35 -5.25 -19.69
C SER A 210 14.75 -5.38 -19.11
N GLN A 211 15.03 -6.56 -18.55
CA GLN A 211 16.33 -7.21 -18.61
C GLN A 211 16.17 -8.44 -19.50
#